data_AF-A0A7L3LQI3-F1
#
_entry.id   AF-A0A7L3LQI3-F1
#
_cell.length_a   1.000
_cell.length_b   1.000
_cell.length_c   1.000
_cell.angle_alpha   90.00
_cell.angle_beta   90.00
_cell.angle_gamma   90.00
#
_symmetry.space_group_name_H-M   'P 1'
#
loop_
_entity.id
_entity.type
_entity.pdbx_description
1 polymer ?
#
loop_
_entity_poly.entity_id
_entity_poly.type
_entity_poly.pdbx_seq_one_letter_code
_entity_poly.pdbx_strand_id
1 'polypeptide(L)' 'GGSRRFGSARARYDFSARDRTELTLREGDVIRVLNKKGHPGWWKGEIYGRVGWFPANYVEEDFSDYC' A
#
# COMPACT_ATOMS: atom_id res chain seq x y z
N GLY A 1 -24.67 -1.36 1.23
CA GLY A 1 -23.65 -1.68 2.24
C GLY A 1 -22.29 -1.53 1.59
N GLY A 2 -21.53 -0.49 1.97
CA GLY A 2 -20.30 -0.11 1.29
C GLY A 2 -19.21 -1.15 1.49
N SER A 3 -19.10 -2.08 0.54
CA SER A 3 -17.94 -2.95 0.38
C SER A 3 -16.72 -2.04 0.31
N ARG A 4 -15.94 -2.01 1.39
CA ARG A 4 -14.72 -1.22 1.49
C ARG A 4 -13.76 -1.80 0.46
N ARG A 5 -13.83 -1.29 -0.78
CA ARG A 5 -12.90 -1.68 -1.85
C ARG A 5 -11.54 -1.28 -1.34
N PHE A 6 -10.74 -2.25 -0.93
CA PHE A 6 -9.34 -1.97 -0.69
C PHE A 6 -8.75 -1.66 -2.07
N GLY A 7 -8.59 -0.37 -2.36
CA GLY A 7 -8.02 0.12 -3.62
C GLY A 7 -6.55 -0.26 -3.77
N SER A 8 -6.02 0.01 -4.96
CA SER A 8 -4.59 0.05 -5.20
C SER A 8 -3.99 1.33 -4.61
N ALA A 9 -2.71 1.29 -4.29
CA ALA A 9 -1.93 2.49 -4.05
C ALA A 9 -0.68 2.45 -4.92
N ARG A 10 -0.26 3.59 -5.45
CA ARG A 10 0.94 3.73 -6.26
C ARG A 10 2.05 4.37 -5.45
N ALA A 11 3.22 3.75 -5.39
CA ALA A 11 4.38 4.35 -4.75
C ALA A 11 4.83 5.62 -5.48
N ARG A 12 4.92 6.71 -4.73
CA ARG A 12 5.41 8.02 -5.18
C ARG A 12 6.91 8.19 -4.95
N TYR A 13 7.46 7.41 -4.00
CA TYR A 13 8.86 7.44 -3.63
C TYR A 13 9.33 6.01 -3.35
N ASP A 14 10.64 5.78 -3.42
CA ASP A 14 11.22 4.54 -2.96
C ASP A 14 11.14 4.44 -1.42
N PHE A 15 10.96 3.20 -0.95
CA PHE A 15 11.01 2.90 0.47
C PHE A 15 11.69 1.55 0.64
N SER A 16 12.77 1.51 1.44
CA SER A 16 13.48 0.28 1.74
C SER A 16 12.96 -0.33 3.03
N ALA A 17 12.39 -1.55 2.93
CA ALA A 17 12.01 -2.33 4.11
C ALA A 17 13.21 -2.52 5.04
N ARG A 18 13.02 -2.21 6.31
CA ARG A 18 14.02 -2.36 7.37
C ARG A 18 14.01 -3.77 7.94
N ASP A 19 12.84 -4.41 7.92
CA ASP A 19 12.60 -5.73 8.48
C ASP A 19 11.65 -6.58 7.60
N ARG A 20 11.52 -7.87 7.93
CA ARG A 20 10.67 -8.81 7.18
C ARG A 20 9.18 -8.50 7.25
N THR A 21 8.77 -7.61 8.15
CA THR A 21 7.39 -7.16 8.32
C THR A 21 7.03 -6.01 7.38
N GLU A 22 8.03 -5.35 6.79
CA GLU A 22 7.86 -4.20 5.91
C GLU A 22 7.99 -4.57 4.43
N LEU A 23 7.40 -3.76 3.55
CA LEU A 23 7.52 -3.89 2.11
C LEU A 23 8.51 -2.89 1.56
N THR A 24 9.40 -3.37 0.69
CA THR A 24 10.20 -2.48 -0.16
C THR A 24 9.30 -1.96 -1.27
N LEU A 25 9.26 -0.65 -1.45
CA LEU A 25 8.56 0.03 -2.53
C LEU A 25 9.57 0.70 -3.46
N ARG A 26 9.26 0.73 -4.75
CA ARG A 26 9.94 1.55 -5.75
C ARG A 26 8.95 2.53 -6.34
N GLU A 27 9.40 3.74 -6.68
CA GLU A 27 8.54 4.70 -7.38
C GLU A 27 7.88 4.04 -8.61
N GLY A 28 6.57 4.19 -8.72
CA GLY A 28 5.77 3.59 -9.78
C GLY A 28 5.18 2.22 -9.45
N ASP A 29 5.61 1.57 -8.36
CA ASP A 29 5.05 0.30 -7.93
C ASP A 29 3.57 0.42 -7.59
N VAL A 30 2.79 -0.60 -7.94
CA VAL A 30 1.37 -0.70 -7.59
C VAL A 30 1.20 -1.71 -6.47
N ILE A 31 0.78 -1.21 -5.31
CA ILE A 31 0.58 -1.98 -4.10
C ILE A 31 -0.91 -2.27 -3.95
N ARG A 32 -1.27 -3.53 -3.78
CA ARG A 32 -2.62 -3.91 -3.40
C ARG A 32 -2.80 -3.66 -1.91
N VAL A 33 -3.60 -2.68 -1.52
CA VAL A 33 -3.83 -2.42 -0.10
C VAL A 33 -4.69 -3.53 0.48
N LEU A 34 -4.29 -4.07 1.64
CA LEU A 34 -5.01 -5.13 2.35
C LEU A 34 -5.61 -4.62 3.65
N ASN A 35 -4.91 -3.72 4.36
CA ASN A 35 -5.41 -3.17 5.62
C ASN A 35 -4.85 -1.76 5.88
N LYS A 36 -5.73 -0.81 6.20
CA LYS A 36 -5.37 0.58 6.56
C LYS A 36 -5.59 0.91 8.04
N LYS A 37 -6.12 -0.02 8.83
CA LYS A 37 -6.57 0.21 10.21
C LYS A 37 -5.60 -0.28 11.29
N GLY A 38 -4.55 -1.01 10.92
CA GLY A 38 -3.68 -1.64 11.92
C GLY A 38 -2.71 -0.68 12.61
N HIS A 39 -2.13 0.26 11.86
CA HIS A 39 -1.18 1.24 12.38
C HIS A 39 -1.43 2.62 11.80
N PRO A 40 -1.48 3.69 12.63
CA PRO A 40 -1.66 5.05 12.13
C PRO A 40 -0.49 5.44 11.22
N GLY A 41 -0.80 5.88 10.00
CA GLY A 41 0.21 6.26 9.00
C GLY A 41 0.85 5.10 8.24
N TRP A 42 0.49 3.84 8.55
CA TRP A 42 1.04 2.65 7.91
C TRP A 42 -0.07 1.77 7.36
N TRP A 43 0.10 1.35 6.11
CA TRP A 43 -0.83 0.42 5.47
C TRP A 43 -0.14 -0.92 5.26
N LYS A 44 -0.93 -1.97 5.36
CA LYS A 44 -0.53 -3.31 4.97
C LYS A 44 -0.98 -3.53 3.55
N GLY A 45 -0.08 -4.01 2.70
CA GLY A 45 -0.42 -4.36 1.32
C GLY A 45 0.39 -5.53 0.82
N GLU A 46 0.19 -5.82 -0.46
CA GLU A 46 0.87 -6.87 -1.19
C GLU A 46 1.44 -6.31 -2.50
N ILE A 47 2.70 -6.67 -2.78
CA ILE A 47 3.37 -6.39 -4.04
C ILE A 47 4.26 -7.60 -4.40
N TYR A 48 4.19 -8.04 -5.65
CA TYR A 48 4.97 -9.20 -6.15
C TYR A 48 4.85 -10.46 -5.25
N GLY A 49 3.68 -10.71 -4.66
CA GLY A 49 3.44 -11.84 -3.74
C GLY A 49 4.05 -11.67 -2.34
N ARG A 50 4.68 -10.55 -2.02
CA ARG A 50 5.16 -10.22 -0.68
C ARG A 50 4.13 -9.36 0.03
N VAL A 51 3.85 -9.68 1.27
CA VAL A 51 2.91 -8.93 2.14
C VAL A 51 3.69 -8.26 3.26
N GLY A 52 3.41 -6.99 3.51
CA GLY A 52 4.04 -6.26 4.60
C GLY A 52 3.49 -4.85 4.75
N TRP A 53 4.08 -4.12 5.69
CA TRP A 53 3.73 -2.75 6.03
C TRP A 53 4.54 -1.75 5.24
N PHE A 54 3.91 -0.66 4.83
CA PHE A 54 4.57 0.46 4.18
C PHE A 54 3.93 1.78 4.64
N PRO A 55 4.69 2.89 4.60
CA PRO A 55 4.17 4.19 5.01
C PRO A 55 3.15 4.72 3.99
N ALA A 56 1.97 5.11 4.47
CA ALA A 56 0.91 5.66 3.64
C ALA A 56 1.34 6.97 2.94
N ASN A 57 2.23 7.75 3.56
CA ASN A 57 2.73 9.02 3.01
C ASN A 57 3.65 8.85 1.79
N TYR A 58 4.11 7.63 1.49
CA TYR A 58 4.99 7.34 0.37
C TYR A 58 4.23 6.80 -0.85
N VAL A 59 2.92 6.62 -0.70
CA VAL A 59 2.05 6.12 -1.75
C VAL A 59 0.90 7.09 -1.98
N GLU A 60 0.31 7.01 -3.16
CA GLU A 60 -0.91 7.72 -3.52
C GLU A 60 -1.99 6.67 -3.75
N GLU A 61 -3.15 6.83 -3.10
CA GLU A 61 -4.27 5.92 -3.31
C GLU A 61 -4.82 6.11 -4.71
N ASP A 62 -4.87 5.01 -5.46
CA ASP A 62 -5.56 4.99 -6.74
C ASP A 62 -7.01 4.58 -6.46
N PHE A 63 -7.85 5.60 -6.27
CA PHE A 63 -9.31 5.45 -6.29
C PHE A 63 -9.80 5.56 -7.73
N SER A 64 -9.32 4.71 -8.63
CA SER A 64 -9.93 4.65 -9.96
C SER A 64 -11.35 4.09 -9.80
N ASP A 65 -12.26 4.97 -9.37
CA ASP A 65 -13.69 4.89 -9.51
C ASP A 65 -13.94 4.85 -11.01
N TYR A 66 -13.94 3.63 -11.57
CA TYR A 66 -14.61 3.40 -12.84
C TYR A 66 -16.11 3.61 -12.60
N CYS A 67 -16.54 4.88 -12.69
CA CYS A 67 -17.79 5.37 -13.30
C CYS A 67 -17.99 6.87 -12.99
#